data_AF-A0A8X6HG81-F1
#
_entry.id   AF-A0A8X6HG81-F1
#
_cell.length_a   1.000
_cell.length_b   1.000
_cell.length_c   1.000
_cell.angle_alpha   90.00
_cell.angle_beta   90.00
_cell.angle_gamma   90.00
#
_symmetry.space_group_name_H-M   'P 1'
#
loop_
_entity.id
_entity.type
_entity.pdbx_description
1 polymer ?
#
loop_
_entity_poly.entity_id
_entity_poly.type
_entity_poly.pdbx_seq_one_letter_code
_entity_poly.pdbx_strand_id
1 'polypeptide(L)'
;MVPDSSKRVHWRTSVQKGQKNPVFNQKFSFEILAEDATKRLVFSVWHRRSELVGCMSFSIRHVLDGTHKINGWYRLLREGFGTQKHFAAHVRKNPCIVKKK
;
A
#
# COMPACT_ATOMS: atom_id res chain seq x y z
N MET A 1 -0.62 10.08 6.41
CA MET A 1 -1.45 10.38 5.20
C MET A 1 -0.79 11.51 4.46
N VAL A 2 -1.08 11.73 3.17
CA VAL A 2 -0.46 12.83 2.41
C VAL A 2 -1.50 13.74 1.74
N PRO A 3 -1.29 15.07 1.72
CA PRO A 3 -0.20 15.79 2.42
C PRO A 3 -0.34 15.70 3.95
N ASP A 4 0.80 15.58 4.66
CA ASP A 4 0.85 15.32 6.11
C ASP A 4 1.02 16.62 6.92
N SER A 5 0.14 17.60 6.70
CA SER A 5 0.21 18.88 7.43
C SER A 5 -0.02 18.72 8.92
N SER A 6 -0.80 17.72 9.33
CA SER A 6 -1.21 17.50 10.72
C SER A 6 -0.31 16.51 11.47
N LYS A 7 0.58 15.76 10.79
CA LYS A 7 1.48 14.72 11.35
C LYS A 7 0.78 13.70 12.28
N ARG A 8 -0.54 13.56 12.15
CA ARG A 8 -1.37 12.81 13.11
C ARG A 8 -1.16 11.29 13.02
N VAL A 9 -0.69 10.80 11.88
CA VAL A 9 -0.98 9.43 11.45
C VAL A 9 0.21 8.78 10.72
N HIS A 10 1.07 8.13 11.50
CA HIS A 10 2.16 7.29 11.01
C HIS A 10 2.21 5.96 11.77
N TRP A 11 2.03 4.85 11.07
CA TRP A 11 2.16 3.51 11.65
C TRP A 11 3.13 2.68 10.84
N ARG A 12 3.80 1.76 11.52
CA ARG A 12 4.80 0.88 10.92
C ARG A 12 4.61 -0.54 11.43
N THR A 13 4.83 -1.49 10.54
CA THR A 13 4.88 -2.90 10.90
C THR A 13 6.20 -3.26 11.58
N SER A 14 6.27 -4.44 12.20
CA SER A 14 7.54 -5.00 12.69
C SER A 14 8.46 -5.35 11.52
N VAL A 15 9.76 -5.09 11.64
CA VAL A 15 10.74 -5.37 10.58
C VAL A 15 11.06 -6.87 10.50
N GLN A 16 10.77 -7.51 9.36
CA GLN A 16 11.13 -8.92 9.13
C GLN A 16 12.56 -9.05 8.56
N LYS A 17 13.42 -9.82 9.25
CA LYS A 17 14.85 -10.01 8.87
C LYS A 17 14.96 -11.09 7.78
N GLY A 18 15.80 -10.88 6.78
CA GLY A 18 16.20 -11.94 5.84
C GLY A 18 15.11 -12.44 4.88
N GLN A 19 13.97 -11.76 4.81
CA GLN A 19 12.83 -12.16 3.97
C GLN A 19 12.66 -11.21 2.78
N LYS A 20 12.57 -11.78 1.57
CA LYS A 20 12.22 -11.03 0.35
C LYS A 20 10.70 -10.92 0.12
N ASN A 21 9.93 -11.82 0.76
CA ASN A 21 8.47 -11.89 0.67
C ASN A 21 7.87 -11.89 2.09
N PRO A 22 7.99 -10.78 2.84
CA PRO A 22 7.54 -10.72 4.23
C PRO A 22 6.01 -10.85 4.35
N VAL A 23 5.55 -11.52 5.39
CA VAL A 23 4.12 -11.69 5.71
C VAL A 23 3.81 -11.00 7.03
N PHE A 24 3.22 -9.82 6.99
CA PHE A 24 3.04 -8.99 8.20
C PHE A 24 1.79 -9.33 9.01
N ASN A 25 0.65 -9.59 8.35
CA ASN A 25 -0.65 -9.87 8.98
C ASN A 25 -1.04 -8.89 10.11
N GLN A 26 -0.64 -7.62 9.99
CA GLN A 26 -0.95 -6.58 10.97
C GLN A 26 -2.13 -5.72 10.50
N LYS A 27 -2.97 -5.34 11.45
CA LYS A 27 -4.12 -4.46 11.24
C LYS A 27 -3.83 -3.10 11.86
N PHE A 28 -4.25 -2.05 11.17
CA PHE A 28 -4.17 -0.67 11.65
C PHE A 28 -5.56 -0.07 11.63
N SER A 29 -5.85 0.74 12.64
CA SER A 29 -7.08 1.51 12.74
C SER A 29 -6.72 2.96 13.00
N PHE A 30 -7.42 3.87 12.35
CA PHE A 30 -7.18 5.30 12.48
C PHE A 30 -8.45 6.10 12.31
N GLU A 31 -8.48 7.23 13.00
CA GLU A 31 -9.56 8.20 12.87
C GLU A 31 -9.40 9.00 11.58
N ILE A 32 -10.50 9.14 10.84
CA ILE A 32 -10.60 9.96 9.64
C ILE A 32 -11.46 11.17 9.96
N LEU A 33 -10.87 12.36 9.83
CA LEU A 33 -11.57 13.62 9.99
C LEU A 33 -12.10 14.12 8.63
N ALA A 34 -13.06 15.05 8.65
CA ALA A 34 -13.59 15.65 7.41
C ALA A 34 -12.49 16.29 6.54
N GLU A 35 -11.48 16.91 7.17
CA GLU A 35 -10.31 17.50 6.49
C GLU A 35 -9.42 16.47 5.77
N ASP A 36 -9.53 15.18 6.11
CA ASP A 36 -8.74 14.11 5.49
C ASP A 36 -9.35 13.61 4.17
N ALA A 37 -10.58 14.02 3.84
CA ALA A 37 -11.28 13.53 2.66
C ALA A 37 -10.52 13.76 1.34
N THR A 38 -9.72 14.84 1.26
CA THR A 38 -8.90 15.16 0.09
C THR A 38 -7.51 14.51 0.11
N LYS A 39 -7.12 13.91 1.25
CA LYS A 39 -5.81 13.28 1.43
C LYS A 39 -5.79 11.85 0.89
N ARG A 40 -4.58 11.30 0.83
CA ARG A 40 -4.31 9.92 0.44
C ARG A 40 -3.68 9.14 1.56
N LEU A 41 -4.11 7.89 1.72
CA LEU A 41 -3.45 6.91 2.56
C LEU A 41 -2.28 6.31 1.77
N VAL A 42 -1.06 6.48 2.28
CA VAL A 42 0.17 6.01 1.62
C VAL A 42 0.69 4.78 2.33
N PHE A 43 0.96 3.73 1.56
CA PHE A 43 1.68 2.54 1.99
C PHE A 43 3.06 2.59 1.37
N SER A 44 4.10 2.53 2.19
CA SER A 44 5.49 2.55 1.75
C SER A 44 6.26 1.39 2.37
N VAL A 45 7.09 0.75 1.56
CA VAL A 45 7.96 -0.35 1.98
C VAL A 45 9.37 0.15 2.03
N TRP A 46 10.01 -0.02 3.19
CA TRP A 46 11.34 0.47 3.45
C TRP A 46 12.26 -0.70 3.79
N HIS A 47 13.46 -0.68 3.20
CA HIS A 47 14.55 -1.52 3.64
C HIS A 47 15.09 -1.03 5.00
N ARG A 48 15.81 -1.88 5.73
CA ARG A 48 16.30 -1.55 7.08
C ARG A 48 17.26 -0.37 7.12
N ARG A 49 17.94 -0.12 5.99
CA ARG A 49 18.87 1.00 5.80
C ARG A 49 18.18 2.30 5.37
N SER A 50 16.88 2.42 5.64
CA SER A 50 16.07 3.59 5.28
C SER A 50 15.99 3.87 3.78
N GLU A 51 16.17 2.85 2.95
CA GLU A 51 15.99 2.93 1.50
C GLU A 51 14.55 2.57 1.15
N LEU A 52 13.88 3.45 0.38
CA LEU A 52 12.53 3.19 -0.09
C LEU A 52 12.56 2.14 -1.20
N VAL A 53 11.89 1.01 -0.96
CA VAL A 53 11.69 -0.05 -1.96
C VAL A 53 10.58 0.36 -2.94
N GLY A 54 9.53 0.99 -2.42
CA GLY A 54 8.45 1.54 -3.22
C GLY A 54 7.22 1.88 -2.37
N CYS A 55 6.25 2.54 -2.98
CA CYS A 55 5.02 2.94 -2.32
C CYS A 55 3.81 2.89 -3.24
N MET A 56 2.62 3.00 -2.65
CA MET A 56 1.34 3.12 -3.33
C MET A 56 0.39 3.92 -2.44
N SER A 57 -0.69 4.45 -3.02
CA SER A 57 -1.64 5.26 -2.25
C SER A 57 -3.07 5.14 -2.70
N PHE A 58 -4.00 5.30 -1.76
CA PHE A 58 -5.43 5.25 -1.96
C PHE A 58 -6.06 6.59 -1.53
N SER A 59 -7.01 7.09 -2.31
CA SER A 59 -7.79 8.27 -1.92
C SER A 59 -8.67 7.91 -0.72
N ILE A 60 -8.66 8.74 0.32
CA ILE A 60 -9.51 8.53 1.49
C ILE A 60 -10.98 8.67 1.11
N ARG A 61 -11.33 9.62 0.23
CA ARG A 61 -12.68 9.74 -0.33
C ARG A 61 -13.20 8.42 -0.90
N HIS A 62 -12.41 7.77 -1.77
CA HIS A 62 -12.80 6.50 -2.40
C HIS A 62 -12.84 5.31 -1.43
N VAL A 63 -12.15 5.41 -0.30
CA VAL A 63 -12.23 4.41 0.78
C VAL A 63 -13.55 4.59 1.54
N LEU A 64 -13.91 5.84 1.86
CA LEU A 64 -15.10 6.18 2.64
C LEU A 64 -16.40 5.96 1.86
N ASP A 65 -16.43 6.32 0.58
CA ASP A 65 -17.62 6.17 -0.27
C ASP A 65 -17.87 4.72 -0.73
N GLY A 66 -16.94 3.80 -0.44
CA GLY A 66 -17.04 2.38 -0.78
C GLY A 66 -17.02 2.10 -2.29
N THR A 67 -16.74 3.10 -3.13
CA THR A 67 -16.78 2.97 -4.59
C THR A 67 -15.70 2.02 -5.11
N HIS A 68 -14.57 1.94 -4.40
CA HIS A 68 -13.44 1.12 -4.78
C HIS A 68 -13.24 -0.02 -3.77
N LYS A 69 -13.46 -1.28 -4.20
CA LYS A 69 -13.14 -2.44 -3.38
C LYS A 69 -11.61 -2.58 -3.25
N ILE A 70 -11.06 -2.19 -2.10
CA ILE A 70 -9.63 -2.28 -1.81
C ILE A 70 -9.33 -3.63 -1.16
N ASN A 71 -9.12 -4.65 -1.98
CA ASN A 71 -8.71 -5.98 -1.54
C ASN A 71 -7.95 -6.68 -2.67
N GLY A 72 -6.71 -7.10 -2.41
CA GLY A 72 -5.91 -7.89 -3.32
C GLY A 72 -4.46 -7.43 -3.41
N TRP A 73 -3.82 -7.80 -4.53
CA TRP A 73 -2.43 -7.47 -4.81
C TRP A 73 -2.31 -6.14 -5.53
N TYR A 74 -1.34 -5.33 -5.12
CA TYR A 74 -1.05 -4.03 -5.69
C TYR A 74 0.45 -3.89 -5.98
N ARG A 75 0.78 -3.13 -7.02
CA ARG A 75 2.17 -2.88 -7.40
C ARG A 75 2.79 -1.81 -6.49
N LEU A 76 4.00 -2.09 -6.00
CA LEU A 76 4.86 -1.05 -5.42
C LEU A 76 5.41 -0.18 -6.55
N LEU A 77 5.17 1.13 -6.45
CA LEU A 77 5.58 2.13 -7.44
C LEU A 77 6.76 2.93 -6.90
N ARG A 78 7.47 3.61 -7.80
CA ARG A 78 8.46 4.62 -7.43
C ARG A 78 7.76 5.78 -6.71
N GLU A 79 8.49 6.44 -5.82
CA GLU A 79 7.96 7.49 -4.92
C GLU A 79 7.07 8.53 -5.60
N GLY A 80 7.54 9.12 -6.71
CA GLY A 80 6.81 10.17 -7.43
C GLY A 80 5.45 9.72 -7.98
N PHE A 81 5.24 8.42 -8.21
CA PHE A 81 3.95 7.89 -8.66
C PHE A 81 3.15 7.28 -7.51
N GLY A 82 3.80 6.52 -6.62
CA GLY A 82 3.13 5.78 -5.55
C GLY A 82 2.43 6.67 -4.54
N THR A 83 2.93 7.89 -4.32
CA THR A 83 2.27 8.90 -3.47
C THR A 83 0.98 9.44 -4.07
N GLN A 84 0.77 9.30 -5.38
CA GLN A 84 -0.37 9.86 -6.11
C GLN A 84 -1.38 8.82 -6.61
N LYS A 85 -0.95 7.57 -6.80
CA LYS A 85 -1.81 6.51 -7.38
C LYS A 85 -1.47 5.12 -6.87
N HIS A 86 -2.29 4.16 -7.26
CA HIS A 86 -2.04 2.73 -7.10
C HIS A 86 -2.40 2.00 -8.40
N PHE A 87 -1.81 0.82 -8.59
CA PHE A 87 -2.20 -0.09 -9.66
C PHE A 87 -2.45 -1.47 -9.07
N ALA A 88 -3.64 -2.02 -9.32
CA ALA A 88 -3.90 -3.42 -9.03
C ALA A 88 -2.92 -4.30 -9.82
N ALA A 89 -2.36 -5.30 -9.16
CA ALA A 89 -1.61 -6.33 -9.85
C ALA A 89 -2.63 -7.28 -10.49
N HIS A 90 -2.78 -7.21 -11.82
CA HIS A 90 -3.51 -8.23 -12.54
C HIS A 90 -2.81 -9.58 -12.33
N VAL A 91 -3.44 -10.49 -11.59
CA VAL A 91 -3.04 -11.89 -11.58
C VAL A 91 -3.40 -12.42 -12.96
N ARG A 92 -2.42 -12.66 -13.82
CA ARG A 92 -2.66 -13.37 -15.08
C ARG A 92 -3.27 -14.73 -14.73
N LYS A 93 -4.50 -15.01 -15.19
CA LYS A 93 -5.03 -16.38 -15.23
C LYS A 93 -4.29 -17.15 -16.32
N ASN A 94 -3.03 -17.53 -16.09
CA ASN A 94 -2.39 -18.55 -16.92
C ASN A 94 -2.16 -19.79 -16.05
N PRO A 95 -2.84 -20.92 -16.32
CA PRO A 95 -2.54 -22.16 -15.65
C PRO A 95 -1.14 -22.59 -16.10
N CYS A 96 -0.18 -22.59 -15.18
CA CYS A 96 1.10 -23.25 -15.41
C CYS A 96 0.86 -24.75 -15.53
N ILE A 97 0.45 -25.22 -16.71
CA ILE A 97 0.56 -26.64 -17.06
C ILE A 97 2.05 -26.89 -17.27
N VAL A 98 2.71 -27.36 -16.23
CA VAL A 98 4.00 -28.02 -16.39
C VAL A 98 3.71 -29.34 -17.11
N LYS A 99 3.85 -29.36 -18.44
CA LYS A 99 3.93 -30.62 -19.18
C LYS A 99 5.26 -31.26 -18.80
N LYS A 100 5.22 -32.27 -17.93
CA LYS A 100 6.34 -33.22 -17.78
C LYS A 100 6.51 -33.94 -19.12
N LYS A 101 7.71 -33.86 -19.69
CA LYS A 101 8.23 -34.86 -20.63
C LYS A 101 8.95 -35.93 -19.83
#